data_AF-A0A8B8CVG9-F1
#
_entry.id   AF-A0A8B8CVG9-F1
#
_cell.length_a   1.000
_cell.length_b   1.000
_cell.length_c   1.000
_cell.angle_alpha   90.00
_cell.angle_beta   90.00
_cell.angle_gamma   90.00
#
_symmetry.space_group_name_H-M   'P 1'
#
loop_
_entity.id
_entity.type
_entity.pdbx_description
1 polymer ?
#
loop_
_entity_poly.entity_id
_entity_poly.type
_entity_poly.pdbx_seq_one_letter_code
_entity_poly.pdbx_strand_id
1 'polypeptide(L)'
;MSFLLCWCSLILILVSPFQRISANDQTFAICADQKGFIRCEKGSKIKVISALYGRTDDKVCPYGNTNSRSCRSLTSEMKVKWSCNGYRTCHLHASNQIFGDPCHNVSKYLEVKYLCMKGPDVCFKGKEIVAFNAYTKNHLTPNRNSPVNVVYDAVYYNYGNAYNPQSGYFTAPSDGLYVFTWSSLVDSKKIFDAEILVNGKRQGLGNCNNEGNPGYENCANTVPLVLTTGDKVNIRTTNANLLHMVWSSFKGWKVQ
;
A
#
# COMPACT_ATOMS: atom_id res chain seq x y z
N MET A 1 32.33 8.51 72.86
CA MET A 1 33.12 9.69 72.43
C MET A 1 33.34 9.53 70.94
N SER A 2 33.02 10.41 70.00
CA SER A 2 32.28 11.68 69.91
C SER A 2 32.07 11.87 68.39
N PHE A 3 30.82 12.01 67.92
CA PHE A 3 30.20 13.19 67.27
C PHE A 3 30.77 13.74 65.94
N LEU A 4 29.82 14.25 65.13
CA LEU A 4 29.86 15.13 63.93
C LEU A 4 29.58 14.43 62.60
N LEU A 5 28.33 14.39 62.08
CA LEU A 5 27.47 15.43 61.45
C LEU A 5 27.71 15.64 59.95
N CYS A 6 26.71 15.19 59.16
CA CYS A 6 26.01 15.84 58.04
C CYS A 6 26.82 16.63 56.99
N TRP A 7 26.63 16.31 55.70
CA TRP A 7 26.14 17.29 54.72
C TRP A 7 25.45 16.60 53.53
N CYS A 8 24.29 17.16 53.19
CA CYS A 8 23.51 16.87 52.01
C CYS A 8 24.20 17.50 50.79
N SER A 9 24.32 16.79 49.67
CA SER A 9 24.60 17.40 48.37
C SER A 9 23.86 16.63 47.29
N LEU A 10 22.75 17.22 46.84
CA LEU A 10 22.20 16.96 45.51
C LEU A 10 23.32 17.18 44.49
N ILE A 11 23.66 16.17 43.69
CA ILE A 11 24.29 16.38 42.39
C ILE A 11 23.39 15.80 41.32
N LEU A 12 22.93 16.71 40.47
CA LEU A 12 22.21 16.50 39.23
C LEU A 12 23.03 15.65 38.24
N ILE A 13 22.34 14.68 37.64
CA ILE A 13 22.36 14.27 36.22
C ILE A 13 23.73 14.21 35.52
N LEU A 14 24.12 13.01 35.09
CA LEU A 14 24.49 12.81 33.70
C LEU A 14 23.70 11.65 33.11
N VAL A 15 22.72 12.04 32.29
CA VAL A 15 21.99 11.22 31.33
C VAL A 15 22.99 10.30 30.63
N SER A 16 22.76 8.99 30.67
CA SER A 16 23.48 8.03 29.83
C SER A 16 23.51 8.55 28.39
N PRO A 17 24.64 8.47 27.66
CA PRO A 17 24.67 8.86 26.26
C PRO A 17 23.90 7.78 25.50
N PHE A 18 22.58 7.93 25.40
CA PHE A 18 21.86 7.37 24.26
C PHE A 18 22.42 8.11 23.05
N GLN A 19 23.49 7.58 22.48
CA GLN A 19 23.91 7.94 21.14
C GLN A 19 22.71 7.70 20.24
N ARG A 20 22.06 8.80 19.84
CA ARG A 20 21.02 8.77 18.82
C ARG A 20 21.69 8.24 17.54
N ILE A 21 21.45 6.99 17.19
CA ILE A 21 21.76 6.50 15.84
C ILE A 21 20.79 7.24 14.92
N SER A 22 21.28 8.29 14.28
CA SER A 22 20.56 8.98 13.22
C SER A 22 20.45 8.03 12.03
N ALA A 23 19.25 7.47 11.82
CA ALA A 23 18.93 6.85 10.55
C ALA A 23 18.89 7.98 9.50
N ASN A 24 20.02 8.23 8.86
CA ASN A 24 20.17 9.33 7.89
C ASN A 24 19.31 9.02 6.65
N ASP A 25 18.33 9.86 6.38
CA ASP A 25 17.49 9.74 5.20
C ASP A 25 18.28 10.12 3.95
N GLN A 26 18.16 9.27 2.93
CA GLN A 26 18.86 9.45 1.67
C GLN A 26 17.84 9.80 0.59
N THR A 27 18.14 10.81 -0.20
CA THR A 27 17.33 11.20 -1.35
C THR A 27 18.18 11.04 -2.61
N PHE A 28 17.59 10.47 -3.65
CA PHE A 28 18.22 10.44 -4.96
C PHE A 28 17.17 10.61 -6.06
N ALA A 29 17.60 11.04 -7.24
CA ALA A 29 16.74 11.26 -8.40
C ALA A 29 17.27 10.50 -9.63
N ILE A 30 16.34 9.99 -10.44
CA ILE A 30 16.59 9.34 -11.74
C ILE A 30 15.83 10.15 -12.80
N CYS A 31 16.53 10.65 -13.81
CA CYS A 31 15.88 11.40 -14.89
C CYS A 31 15.01 10.48 -15.76
N ALA A 32 14.06 11.05 -16.50
CA ALA A 32 13.18 10.31 -17.40
C ALA A 32 13.94 9.30 -18.28
N ASP A 33 13.38 8.11 -18.38
CA ASP A 33 13.86 6.95 -19.16
C ASP A 33 15.24 6.41 -18.75
N GLN A 34 15.79 6.89 -17.63
CA GLN A 34 17.00 6.33 -17.02
C GLN A 34 16.67 5.24 -16.00
N LYS A 35 17.63 4.35 -15.81
CA LYS A 35 17.60 3.28 -14.80
C LYS A 35 18.55 3.62 -13.66
N GLY A 36 18.17 3.26 -12.45
CA GLY A 36 18.97 3.44 -11.25
C GLY A 36 18.71 2.33 -10.24
N PHE A 37 19.43 2.34 -9.12
CA PHE A 37 19.19 1.37 -8.07
C PHE A 37 19.46 1.95 -6.68
N ILE A 38 18.73 1.44 -5.71
CA ILE A 38 18.97 1.66 -4.28
C ILE A 38 19.67 0.43 -3.74
N ARG A 39 20.70 0.61 -2.92
CA ARG A 39 21.38 -0.52 -2.27
C ARG A 39 21.76 -0.18 -0.84
N CYS A 40 21.26 -0.98 0.09
CA CYS A 40 21.64 -0.92 1.50
C CYS A 40 22.82 -1.84 1.82
N GLU A 41 23.51 -1.53 2.92
CA GLU A 41 24.53 -2.38 3.52
C GLU A 41 24.00 -3.79 3.87
N LYS A 42 24.91 -4.75 4.02
CA LYS A 42 24.56 -6.10 4.46
C LYS A 42 23.87 -6.04 5.82
N GLY A 43 22.76 -6.77 5.97
CA GLY A 43 21.94 -6.77 7.20
C GLY A 43 20.91 -5.65 7.29
N SER A 44 20.90 -4.71 6.32
CA SER A 44 19.92 -3.63 6.24
C SER A 44 18.90 -3.87 5.12
N LYS A 45 17.65 -3.43 5.34
CA LYS A 45 16.57 -3.44 4.35
C LYS A 45 16.14 -2.02 3.98
N ILE A 46 15.72 -1.83 2.73
CA ILE A 46 15.21 -0.55 2.24
C ILE A 46 13.83 -0.29 2.86
N LYS A 47 13.65 0.93 3.38
CA LYS A 47 12.36 1.53 3.72
C LYS A 47 12.23 2.85 2.97
N VAL A 48 11.39 2.86 1.96
CA VAL A 48 11.04 4.07 1.22
C VAL A 48 10.16 4.95 2.10
N ILE A 49 10.60 6.19 2.31
CA ILE A 49 9.85 7.23 3.03
C ILE A 49 8.79 7.82 2.09
N SER A 50 9.23 8.30 0.94
CA SER A 50 8.39 8.88 -0.12
C SER A 50 9.02 8.64 -1.48
N ALA A 51 8.22 8.67 -2.53
CA ALA A 51 8.73 8.70 -3.90
C ALA A 51 7.78 9.50 -4.80
N LEU A 52 8.35 10.15 -5.79
CA LEU A 52 7.65 11.04 -6.71
C LEU A 52 8.15 10.84 -8.12
N TYR A 53 7.25 10.50 -9.03
CA TYR A 53 7.49 10.58 -10.46
C TYR A 53 6.75 11.78 -11.04
N GLY A 54 7.48 12.72 -11.63
CA GLY A 54 6.93 13.99 -12.10
C GLY A 54 7.98 15.08 -12.22
N ARG A 55 7.58 16.33 -12.03
CA ARG A 55 8.50 17.47 -11.90
C ARG A 55 7.99 18.47 -10.88
N THR A 56 8.80 18.69 -9.85
CA THR A 56 8.52 19.62 -8.76
C THR A 56 9.66 20.60 -8.47
N ASP A 57 10.78 20.43 -9.18
CA ASP A 57 12.03 21.17 -9.01
C ASP A 57 12.66 21.34 -10.40
N ASP A 58 13.20 22.53 -10.68
CA ASP A 58 13.82 22.90 -11.94
C ASP A 58 15.32 22.57 -12.01
N LYS A 59 15.97 22.32 -10.85
CA LYS A 59 17.38 21.94 -10.74
C LYS A 59 17.59 20.44 -10.85
N VAL A 60 16.61 19.63 -10.44
CA VAL A 60 16.67 18.18 -10.56
C VAL A 60 16.44 17.79 -12.03
N CYS A 61 17.43 17.14 -12.64
CA CYS A 61 17.43 16.77 -14.07
C CYS A 61 17.08 17.97 -14.97
N PRO A 62 18.01 18.93 -15.16
CA PRO A 62 17.72 20.25 -15.75
C PRO A 62 17.48 20.24 -17.26
N TYR A 63 17.40 19.07 -17.89
CA TYR A 63 17.23 18.93 -19.34
C TYR A 63 15.76 18.80 -19.75
N GLY A 64 15.43 19.36 -20.92
CA GLY A 64 14.08 19.35 -21.49
C GLY A 64 13.19 20.46 -20.96
N ASN A 65 11.87 20.28 -21.04
CA ASN A 65 10.90 21.27 -20.55
C ASN A 65 10.75 21.19 -19.01
N THR A 66 11.18 22.25 -18.32
CA THR A 66 11.17 22.37 -16.85
C THR A 66 10.06 23.28 -16.31
N ASN A 67 9.12 23.73 -17.15
CA ASN A 67 8.11 24.76 -16.83
C ASN A 67 6.96 24.30 -15.91
N SER A 68 7.17 23.26 -15.08
CA SER A 68 6.16 22.76 -14.14
C SER A 68 6.78 22.47 -12.78
N ARG A 69 6.07 22.86 -11.71
CA ARG A 69 6.43 22.57 -10.31
C ARG A 69 5.38 21.75 -9.56
N SER A 70 4.28 21.41 -10.23
CA SER A 70 3.12 20.70 -9.64
C SER A 70 2.86 19.34 -10.29
N CYS A 71 3.70 18.90 -11.24
CA CYS A 71 3.52 17.62 -11.91
C CYS A 71 3.92 16.47 -10.97
N ARG A 72 2.95 15.64 -10.57
CA ARG A 72 3.17 14.51 -9.65
C ARG A 72 2.26 13.34 -10.02
N SER A 73 2.81 12.13 -10.14
CA SER A 73 2.02 10.89 -10.28
C SER A 73 1.53 10.41 -8.92
N LEU A 74 0.21 10.28 -8.75
CA LEU A 74 -0.43 9.81 -7.52
C LEU A 74 -0.05 8.38 -7.12
N THR A 75 0.43 7.57 -8.06
CA THR A 75 0.75 6.16 -7.82
C THR A 75 2.24 5.89 -7.64
N SER A 76 3.09 6.93 -7.81
CA SER A 76 4.55 6.77 -7.84
C SER A 76 5.12 6.24 -6.53
N GLU A 77 4.71 6.83 -5.40
CA GLU A 77 5.12 6.37 -4.07
C GLU A 77 4.76 4.91 -3.80
N MET A 78 3.51 4.54 -4.08
CA MET A 78 3.01 3.18 -3.90
C MET A 78 3.81 2.17 -4.73
N LYS A 79 4.06 2.46 -6.02
CA LYS A 79 4.81 1.56 -6.92
C LYS A 79 6.26 1.37 -6.49
N VAL A 80 6.92 2.43 -6.01
CA VAL A 80 8.30 2.34 -5.51
C VAL A 80 8.35 1.60 -4.17
N LYS A 81 7.44 1.90 -3.24
CA LYS A 81 7.33 1.15 -1.97
C LYS A 81 7.10 -0.34 -2.23
N TRP A 82 6.23 -0.69 -3.17
CA TRP A 82 5.96 -2.08 -3.57
C TRP A 82 7.21 -2.78 -4.10
N SER A 83 7.99 -2.08 -4.92
CA SER A 83 9.16 -2.67 -5.59
C SER A 83 10.38 -2.76 -4.67
N CYS A 84 10.53 -1.84 -3.71
CA CYS A 84 11.77 -1.68 -2.97
C CYS A 84 11.71 -2.06 -1.49
N ASN A 85 10.58 -1.90 -0.80
CA ASN A 85 10.55 -2.12 0.65
C ASN A 85 10.90 -3.57 1.01
N GLY A 86 11.71 -3.73 2.05
CA GLY A 86 12.11 -5.06 2.54
C GLY A 86 13.24 -5.72 1.76
N TYR A 87 13.58 -5.23 0.57
CA TYR A 87 14.73 -5.69 -0.21
C TYR A 87 16.01 -4.96 0.21
N ARG A 88 17.16 -5.59 -0.03
CA ARG A 88 18.48 -4.97 0.16
C ARG A 88 18.89 -4.10 -1.03
N THR A 89 18.52 -4.54 -2.24
CA THR A 89 18.79 -3.86 -3.50
C THR A 89 17.48 -3.74 -4.25
N CYS A 90 17.17 -2.57 -4.78
CA CYS A 90 15.99 -2.32 -5.61
C CYS A 90 16.41 -1.62 -6.90
N HIS A 91 16.02 -2.18 -8.05
CA HIS A 91 16.25 -1.57 -9.36
C HIS A 91 15.01 -0.77 -9.78
N LEU A 92 15.21 0.45 -10.23
CA LEU A 92 14.15 1.38 -10.61
C LEU A 92 14.39 1.90 -12.03
N HIS A 93 13.29 2.14 -12.74
CA HIS A 93 13.31 2.71 -14.09
C HIS A 93 12.30 3.85 -14.15
N ALA A 94 12.77 5.07 -14.35
CA ALA A 94 11.95 6.29 -14.31
C ALA A 94 11.22 6.50 -15.64
N SER A 95 10.23 5.64 -15.94
CA SER A 95 9.54 5.65 -17.23
C SER A 95 8.02 5.75 -17.10
N ASN A 96 7.40 6.37 -18.11
CA ASN A 96 5.95 6.49 -18.25
C ASN A 96 5.25 5.13 -18.31
N GLN A 97 5.93 4.08 -18.80
CA GLN A 97 5.38 2.71 -18.81
C GLN A 97 5.08 2.21 -17.40
N ILE A 98 5.90 2.60 -16.41
CA ILE A 98 5.75 2.17 -15.02
C ILE A 98 4.86 3.13 -14.26
N PHE A 99 5.09 4.44 -14.37
CA PHE A 99 4.48 5.45 -13.49
C PHE A 99 3.31 6.22 -14.10
N GLY A 100 3.01 5.97 -15.38
CA GLY A 100 2.07 6.77 -16.17
C GLY A 100 2.70 8.09 -16.64
N ASP A 101 1.96 8.88 -17.41
CA ASP A 101 2.36 10.24 -17.81
C ASP A 101 1.53 11.29 -17.03
N PRO A 102 2.01 11.75 -15.85
CA PRO A 102 1.28 12.74 -15.05
C PRO A 102 1.26 14.14 -15.66
N CYS A 103 2.14 14.43 -16.63
CA CYS A 103 2.20 15.73 -17.30
C CYS A 103 2.79 15.59 -18.71
N HIS A 104 1.95 15.87 -19.71
CA HIS A 104 2.36 15.87 -21.11
C HIS A 104 3.38 16.97 -21.39
N ASN A 105 4.36 16.65 -22.25
CA ASN A 105 5.41 17.57 -22.71
C ASN A 105 6.29 18.21 -21.63
N VAL A 106 6.28 17.69 -20.40
CA VAL A 106 7.17 18.12 -19.31
C VAL A 106 8.18 17.01 -19.04
N SER A 107 9.45 17.39 -18.90
CA SER A 107 10.54 16.48 -18.53
C SER A 107 10.29 15.97 -17.11
N LYS A 108 10.37 14.66 -16.86
CA LYS A 108 10.04 14.06 -15.55
C LYS A 108 11.29 13.47 -14.90
N TYR A 109 11.24 13.25 -13.60
CA TYR A 109 12.21 12.47 -12.86
C TYR A 109 11.51 11.65 -11.77
N LEU A 110 12.13 10.54 -11.39
CA LEU A 110 11.77 9.79 -10.20
C LEU A 110 12.67 10.23 -9.05
N GLU A 111 12.13 10.95 -8.08
CA GLU A 111 12.81 11.24 -6.81
C GLU A 111 12.35 10.23 -5.75
N VAL A 112 13.29 9.63 -5.04
CA VAL A 112 13.00 8.66 -3.97
C VAL A 112 13.77 9.05 -2.72
N LYS A 113 13.03 9.16 -1.63
CA LYS A 113 13.57 9.33 -0.29
C LYS A 113 13.44 8.02 0.49
N TYR A 114 14.55 7.51 1.02
CA TYR A 114 14.58 6.20 1.68
C TYR A 114 15.54 6.14 2.87
N LEU A 115 15.37 5.08 3.65
CA LEU A 115 16.22 4.71 4.77
C LEU A 115 16.68 3.25 4.61
N CYS A 116 17.87 2.96 5.09
CA CYS A 116 18.35 1.59 5.26
C CYS A 116 18.21 1.21 6.74
N MET A 117 17.32 0.26 7.03
CA MET A 117 17.06 -0.20 8.39
C MET A 117 17.82 -1.47 8.69
N LYS A 118 18.71 -1.44 9.70
CA LYS A 118 19.24 -2.64 10.37
C LYS A 118 18.15 -3.13 11.33
N GLY A 119 17.76 -4.41 11.25
CA GLY A 119 16.95 -4.99 12.34
C GLY A 119 17.83 -5.26 13.56
N PRO A 120 17.36 -5.19 14.83
CA PRO A 120 16.17 -4.58 15.41
C PRO A 120 16.52 -3.28 16.17
N ASP A 121 17.08 -2.25 15.52
CA ASP A 121 17.50 -0.99 16.17
C ASP A 121 16.69 0.24 15.77
N VAL A 122 15.42 0.08 15.36
CA VAL A 122 14.50 1.22 15.28
C VAL A 122 13.07 0.78 15.61
N CYS A 123 12.62 1.04 16.84
CA CYS A 123 11.20 1.18 17.14
C CYS A 123 10.65 2.36 16.32
N PHE A 124 10.05 2.06 15.16
CA PHE A 124 9.17 3.03 14.51
C PHE A 124 7.89 3.13 15.37
N LYS A 125 7.89 4.06 16.32
CA LYS A 125 6.65 4.60 16.91
C LYS A 125 5.93 5.50 15.90
N GLY A 126 5.62 4.94 14.74
CA GLY A 126 4.64 5.47 13.81
C GLY A 126 3.76 4.29 13.45
N LYS A 127 2.49 4.32 13.86
CA LYS A 127 1.51 3.30 13.53
C LYS A 127 1.51 3.14 12.00
N GLU A 128 2.02 2.02 11.50
CA GLU A 128 2.07 1.77 10.07
C GLU A 128 0.63 1.69 9.55
N ILE A 129 0.25 2.64 8.70
CA ILE A 129 -1.09 2.68 8.12
C ILE A 129 -1.18 1.54 7.12
N VAL A 130 -2.07 0.59 7.40
CA VAL A 130 -2.42 -0.49 6.49
C VAL A 130 -3.85 -0.26 6.03
N ALA A 131 -4.01 0.15 4.78
CA ALA A 131 -5.32 0.42 4.19
C ALA A 131 -5.25 0.37 2.67
N PHE A 132 -6.24 -0.26 2.02
CA PHE A 132 -6.35 -0.29 0.57
C PHE A 132 -7.78 0.03 0.12
N ASN A 133 -7.89 0.58 -1.09
CA ASN A 133 -9.15 0.81 -1.78
C ASN A 133 -8.97 0.40 -3.24
N ALA A 134 -9.46 -0.80 -3.56
CA ALA A 134 -9.37 -1.42 -4.87
C ALA A 134 -10.75 -1.46 -5.56
N TYR A 135 -10.75 -1.43 -6.88
CA TYR A 135 -11.93 -1.49 -7.72
C TYR A 135 -11.65 -2.27 -9.01
N THR A 136 -12.71 -2.70 -9.70
CA THR A 136 -12.58 -3.37 -11.01
C THR A 136 -12.40 -2.33 -12.11
N LYS A 137 -11.38 -2.43 -12.95
CA LYS A 137 -11.20 -1.56 -14.10
C LYS A 137 -12.13 -1.93 -15.26
N ASN A 138 -12.38 -3.22 -15.43
CA ASN A 138 -13.20 -3.80 -16.49
C ASN A 138 -14.33 -4.65 -15.91
N HIS A 139 -15.32 -4.99 -16.73
CA HIS A 139 -16.39 -5.89 -16.32
C HIS A 139 -15.80 -7.28 -16.05
N LEU A 140 -16.22 -7.92 -14.97
CA LEU A 140 -15.93 -9.34 -14.77
C LEU A 140 -17.13 -10.14 -15.22
N THR A 141 -16.92 -11.11 -16.10
CA THR A 141 -17.97 -11.99 -16.64
C THR A 141 -17.69 -13.44 -16.28
N PRO A 142 -17.80 -13.83 -14.99
CA PRO A 142 -17.59 -15.21 -14.58
C PRO A 142 -18.69 -16.12 -15.15
N ASN A 143 -18.38 -17.41 -15.29
CA ASN A 143 -19.38 -18.41 -15.62
C ASN A 143 -20.28 -18.67 -14.42
N ARG A 144 -21.59 -18.75 -14.67
CA ARG A 144 -22.57 -19.06 -13.62
C ARG A 144 -22.25 -20.42 -12.98
N ASN A 145 -22.43 -20.51 -11.67
CA ASN A 145 -22.13 -21.71 -10.86
C ASN A 145 -20.66 -22.18 -10.93
N SER A 146 -19.72 -21.29 -11.29
CA SER A 146 -18.28 -21.58 -11.30
C SER A 146 -17.55 -20.74 -10.26
N PRO A 147 -16.87 -21.36 -9.27
CA PRO A 147 -16.06 -20.63 -8.32
C PRO A 147 -14.89 -19.88 -8.98
N VAL A 148 -14.78 -18.58 -8.74
CA VAL A 148 -13.68 -17.74 -9.26
C VAL A 148 -13.24 -16.73 -8.20
N ASN A 149 -11.93 -16.64 -7.96
CA ASN A 149 -11.38 -15.58 -7.11
C ASN A 149 -11.49 -14.23 -7.83
N VAL A 150 -12.05 -13.24 -7.15
CA VAL A 150 -12.32 -11.93 -7.71
C VAL A 150 -11.07 -11.06 -7.59
N VAL A 151 -10.61 -10.50 -8.70
CA VAL A 151 -9.46 -9.59 -8.75
C VAL A 151 -9.97 -8.17 -8.99
N TYR A 152 -9.75 -7.28 -8.01
CA TYR A 152 -9.99 -5.85 -8.15
C TYR A 152 -8.67 -5.23 -8.64
N ASP A 153 -8.53 -5.12 -9.95
CA ASP A 153 -7.29 -4.92 -10.69
C ASP A 153 -6.79 -3.47 -10.72
N ALA A 154 -7.56 -2.53 -10.19
CA ALA A 154 -7.17 -1.14 -10.02
C ALA A 154 -7.25 -0.69 -8.56
N VAL A 155 -6.40 0.27 -8.17
CA VAL A 155 -6.31 0.78 -6.80
C VAL A 155 -6.29 2.30 -6.80
N TYR A 156 -7.08 2.90 -5.91
CA TYR A 156 -6.95 4.32 -5.57
C TYR A 156 -5.73 4.54 -4.67
N TYR A 157 -5.56 3.67 -3.67
CA TYR A 157 -4.42 3.66 -2.76
C TYR A 157 -4.25 2.27 -2.13
N ASN A 158 -3.04 2.00 -1.62
CA ASN A 158 -2.67 0.74 -0.98
C ASN A 158 -1.56 0.98 0.07
N TYR A 159 -1.89 1.71 1.14
CA TYR A 159 -0.97 1.95 2.25
C TYR A 159 -0.58 0.64 2.93
N GLY A 160 0.71 0.47 3.18
CA GLY A 160 1.27 -0.79 3.68
C GLY A 160 1.44 -1.87 2.60
N ASN A 161 1.03 -1.62 1.35
CA ASN A 161 1.18 -2.54 0.20
C ASN A 161 0.68 -3.96 0.47
N ALA A 162 -0.37 -4.09 1.28
CA ALA A 162 -0.87 -5.38 1.72
C ALA A 162 -1.80 -6.03 0.68
N TYR A 163 -2.40 -5.27 -0.23
CA TYR A 163 -3.25 -5.79 -1.31
C TYR A 163 -2.50 -5.96 -2.62
N ASN A 164 -2.64 -7.10 -3.29
CA ASN A 164 -2.04 -7.40 -4.59
C ASN A 164 -3.10 -7.34 -5.71
N PRO A 165 -3.10 -6.29 -6.57
CA PRO A 165 -4.11 -6.14 -7.62
C PRO A 165 -3.95 -7.11 -8.80
N GLN A 166 -2.83 -7.84 -8.90
CA GLN A 166 -2.68 -8.90 -9.92
C GLN A 166 -3.35 -10.20 -9.49
N SER A 167 -3.39 -10.49 -8.18
CA SER A 167 -3.87 -11.76 -7.64
C SER A 167 -5.18 -11.67 -6.87
N GLY A 168 -5.60 -10.46 -6.47
CA GLY A 168 -6.81 -10.23 -5.69
C GLY A 168 -6.66 -10.49 -4.19
N TYR A 169 -5.45 -10.80 -3.72
CA TYR A 169 -5.18 -11.12 -2.31
C TYR A 169 -4.70 -9.91 -1.51
N PHE A 170 -5.28 -9.73 -0.34
CA PHE A 170 -4.66 -9.02 0.77
C PHE A 170 -3.82 -9.99 1.61
N THR A 171 -2.61 -9.62 2.03
CA THR A 171 -1.78 -10.38 2.97
C THR A 171 -1.54 -9.54 4.21
N ALA A 172 -1.93 -10.03 5.38
CA ALA A 172 -1.78 -9.31 6.64
C ALA A 172 -0.30 -9.03 6.95
N PRO A 173 0.15 -7.77 7.00
CA PRO A 173 1.57 -7.46 7.25
C PRO A 173 1.95 -7.56 8.73
N SER A 174 0.95 -7.59 9.62
CA SER A 174 1.14 -7.69 11.07
C SER A 174 -0.14 -8.25 11.70
N ASP A 175 -0.03 -8.70 12.93
CA ASP A 175 -1.19 -9.16 13.69
C ASP A 175 -2.13 -7.99 14.01
N GLY A 176 -3.44 -8.25 14.02
CA GLY A 176 -4.41 -7.28 14.52
C GLY A 176 -5.81 -7.43 13.96
N LEU A 177 -6.67 -6.48 14.34
CA LEU A 177 -8.02 -6.36 13.81
C LEU A 177 -8.01 -5.58 12.50
N TYR A 178 -8.57 -6.19 11.48
CA TYR A 178 -8.80 -5.60 10.17
C TYR A 178 -10.29 -5.53 9.89
N VAL A 179 -10.73 -4.50 9.18
CA VAL A 179 -12.09 -4.42 8.65
C VAL A 179 -12.00 -4.48 7.14
N PHE A 180 -12.79 -5.37 6.55
CA PHE A 180 -12.92 -5.49 5.11
C PHE A 180 -14.35 -5.19 4.70
N THR A 181 -14.50 -4.45 3.61
CA THR A 181 -15.79 -4.18 2.98
C THR A 181 -15.67 -4.33 1.49
N TRP A 182 -16.69 -4.88 0.86
CA TRP A 182 -16.79 -4.94 -0.60
C TRP A 182 -18.17 -4.49 -1.04
N SER A 183 -18.21 -3.92 -2.24
CA SER A 183 -19.44 -3.54 -2.94
C SER A 183 -19.48 -4.20 -4.32
N SER A 184 -20.65 -4.68 -4.69
CA SER A 184 -20.92 -5.27 -6.00
C SER A 184 -22.03 -4.47 -6.67
N LEU A 185 -21.71 -3.82 -7.79
CA LEU A 185 -22.73 -3.31 -8.69
C LEU A 185 -23.00 -4.38 -9.75
N VAL A 186 -24.27 -4.73 -9.94
CA VAL A 186 -24.72 -5.71 -10.93
C VAL A 186 -25.73 -5.10 -11.89
N ASP A 187 -25.60 -5.44 -13.17
CA ASP A 187 -26.48 -4.97 -14.23
C ASP A 187 -27.86 -5.62 -14.16
N SER A 188 -28.78 -5.05 -14.92
CA SER A 188 -30.09 -5.59 -15.23
C SER A 188 -30.05 -7.09 -15.48
N LYS A 189 -30.86 -7.84 -14.72
CA LYS A 189 -31.03 -9.30 -14.86
C LYS A 189 -29.74 -10.11 -14.62
N LYS A 190 -28.77 -9.56 -13.88
CA LYS A 190 -27.50 -10.22 -13.52
C LYS A 190 -27.43 -10.58 -12.04
N ILE A 191 -26.46 -11.42 -11.70
CA ILE A 191 -26.19 -11.83 -10.32
C ILE A 191 -24.70 -11.83 -10.02
N PHE A 192 -24.39 -11.56 -8.76
CA PHE A 192 -23.07 -11.70 -8.20
C PHE A 192 -23.15 -12.04 -6.71
N ASP A 193 -22.90 -13.30 -6.37
CA ASP A 193 -22.59 -13.65 -4.99
C ASP A 193 -21.12 -13.34 -4.67
N ALA A 194 -20.82 -13.20 -3.38
CA ALA A 194 -19.48 -12.99 -2.91
C ALA A 194 -19.28 -13.67 -1.56
N GLU A 195 -18.12 -14.27 -1.38
CA GLU A 195 -17.64 -14.73 -0.10
C GLU A 195 -16.25 -14.18 0.16
N ILE A 196 -16.02 -13.73 1.39
CA ILE A 196 -14.69 -13.35 1.86
C ILE A 196 -14.04 -14.57 2.50
N LEU A 197 -12.79 -14.84 2.14
CA LEU A 197 -12.03 -15.99 2.59
C LEU A 197 -10.81 -15.54 3.38
N VAL A 198 -10.47 -16.27 4.44
CA VAL A 198 -9.17 -16.22 5.11
C VAL A 198 -8.50 -17.56 4.90
N ASN A 199 -7.34 -17.57 4.23
CA ASN A 199 -6.59 -18.78 3.90
C ASN A 199 -7.47 -19.88 3.24
N GLY A 200 -8.36 -19.46 2.33
CA GLY A 200 -9.28 -20.35 1.64
C GLY A 200 -10.51 -20.79 2.44
N LYS A 201 -10.66 -20.38 3.70
CA LYS A 201 -11.84 -20.65 4.54
C LYS A 201 -12.77 -19.46 4.55
N ARG A 202 -14.04 -19.68 4.20
CA ARG A 202 -15.06 -18.62 4.18
C ARG A 202 -15.26 -18.02 5.58
N GLN A 203 -15.29 -16.70 5.65
CA GLN A 203 -15.56 -15.91 6.87
C GLN A 203 -16.83 -15.05 6.77
N GLY A 204 -17.36 -14.83 5.57
CA GLY A 204 -18.56 -14.04 5.37
C GLY A 204 -19.14 -14.20 3.98
N LEU A 205 -20.38 -13.74 3.82
CA LEU A 205 -21.18 -13.84 2.60
C LEU A 205 -21.75 -12.47 2.24
N GLY A 206 -21.90 -12.24 0.95
CA GLY A 206 -22.67 -11.17 0.34
C GLY A 206 -23.42 -11.72 -0.86
N ASN A 207 -24.63 -11.26 -1.09
CA ASN A 207 -25.46 -11.73 -2.19
C ASN A 207 -26.05 -10.52 -2.91
N CYS A 208 -25.78 -10.42 -4.20
CA CYS A 208 -26.33 -9.39 -5.06
C CYS A 208 -27.12 -10.04 -6.20
N ASN A 209 -28.43 -10.17 -6.00
CA ASN A 209 -29.34 -10.79 -6.96
C ASN A 209 -30.19 -9.72 -7.63
N ASN A 210 -29.99 -9.53 -8.92
CA ASN A 210 -30.72 -8.56 -9.73
C ASN A 210 -31.46 -9.22 -10.91
N GLU A 211 -31.79 -10.52 -10.84
CA GLU A 211 -32.43 -11.26 -11.95
C GLU A 211 -33.82 -10.71 -12.31
N GLY A 212 -34.55 -10.17 -11.32
CA GLY A 212 -35.91 -9.69 -11.48
C GLY A 212 -36.05 -8.20 -11.80
N ASN A 213 -34.97 -7.42 -11.80
CA ASN A 213 -35.04 -5.97 -11.87
C ASN A 213 -34.36 -5.44 -13.16
N PRO A 214 -35.01 -4.50 -13.89
CA PRO A 214 -34.52 -3.98 -15.16
C PRO A 214 -33.38 -2.95 -15.02
N GLY A 215 -33.12 -2.43 -13.82
CA GLY A 215 -32.08 -1.44 -13.52
C GLY A 215 -30.80 -2.07 -12.95
N TYR A 216 -29.96 -1.23 -12.35
CA TYR A 216 -28.77 -1.67 -11.62
C TYR A 216 -29.10 -1.93 -10.15
N GLU A 217 -28.40 -2.86 -9.52
CA GLU A 217 -28.47 -3.13 -8.10
C GLU A 217 -27.08 -3.04 -7.46
N ASN A 218 -27.00 -2.45 -6.27
CA ASN A 218 -25.73 -2.33 -5.53
C ASN A 218 -25.86 -2.97 -4.16
N CYS A 219 -24.99 -3.94 -3.89
CA CYS A 219 -24.95 -4.61 -2.60
C CYS A 219 -23.57 -4.44 -1.97
N ALA A 220 -23.54 -4.30 -0.64
CA ALA A 220 -22.30 -4.20 0.11
C ALA A 220 -22.36 -5.00 1.40
N ASN A 221 -21.21 -5.54 1.80
CA ASN A 221 -21.04 -6.25 3.06
C ASN A 221 -19.76 -5.78 3.73
N THR A 222 -19.69 -5.97 5.05
CA THR A 222 -18.54 -5.61 5.87
C THR A 222 -18.27 -6.71 6.88
N VAL A 223 -17.01 -7.12 7.01
CA VAL A 223 -16.59 -8.19 7.93
C VAL A 223 -15.33 -7.73 8.69
N PRO A 224 -15.39 -7.58 10.02
CA PRO A 224 -14.21 -7.47 10.86
C PRO A 224 -13.52 -8.84 11.00
N LEU A 225 -12.20 -8.88 10.83
CA LEU A 225 -11.38 -10.09 10.91
C LEU A 225 -10.17 -9.83 11.79
N VAL A 226 -9.95 -10.70 12.79
CA VAL A 226 -8.68 -10.75 13.53
C VAL A 226 -7.74 -11.64 12.74
N LEU A 227 -6.61 -11.06 12.28
CA LEU A 227 -5.64 -11.74 11.43
C LEU A 227 -4.28 -11.84 12.12
N THR A 228 -3.57 -12.89 11.75
CA THR A 228 -2.15 -13.09 12.04
C THR A 228 -1.29 -12.72 10.84
N THR A 229 -0.04 -12.37 11.09
CA THR A 229 0.93 -12.00 10.07
C THR A 229 1.04 -13.11 9.01
N GLY A 230 0.82 -12.75 7.75
CA GLY A 230 0.85 -13.67 6.61
C GLY A 230 -0.51 -14.25 6.20
N ASP A 231 -1.57 -14.04 6.98
CA ASP A 231 -2.93 -14.46 6.59
C ASP A 231 -3.35 -13.81 5.28
N LYS A 232 -3.92 -14.61 4.38
CA LYS A 232 -4.37 -14.18 3.06
C LYS A 232 -5.88 -14.02 3.02
N VAL A 233 -6.34 -12.85 2.60
CA VAL A 233 -7.74 -12.50 2.45
C VAL A 233 -8.08 -12.23 0.98
N ASN A 234 -9.15 -12.81 0.47
CA ASN A 234 -9.65 -12.51 -0.88
C ASN A 234 -11.17 -12.65 -0.95
N ILE A 235 -11.75 -12.09 -2.01
CA ILE A 235 -13.15 -12.33 -2.40
C ILE A 235 -13.19 -13.46 -3.43
N ARG A 236 -14.19 -14.32 -3.33
CA ARG A 236 -14.54 -15.34 -4.34
C ARG A 236 -16.02 -15.24 -4.64
N THR A 237 -16.40 -15.48 -5.88
CA THR A 237 -17.79 -15.73 -6.27
C THR A 237 -17.96 -17.22 -6.56
N THR A 238 -19.13 -17.79 -6.28
CA THR A 238 -19.50 -19.16 -6.66
C THR A 238 -20.67 -19.21 -7.65
N ASN A 239 -21.46 -18.15 -7.70
CA ASN A 239 -22.60 -18.01 -8.59
C ASN A 239 -22.73 -16.54 -9.02
N ALA A 240 -22.09 -16.22 -10.15
CA ALA A 240 -22.14 -14.91 -10.77
C ALA A 240 -22.16 -15.02 -12.28
N ASN A 241 -22.66 -13.97 -12.95
CA ASN A 241 -22.54 -13.82 -14.40
C ASN A 241 -21.96 -12.47 -14.82
N LEU A 242 -22.05 -11.44 -13.97
CA LEU A 242 -21.44 -10.15 -14.24
C LEU A 242 -21.17 -9.37 -12.94
N LEU A 243 -20.00 -8.74 -12.86
CA LEU A 243 -19.68 -7.66 -11.93
C LEU A 243 -19.37 -6.39 -12.73
N HIS A 244 -20.12 -5.31 -12.47
CA HIS A 244 -19.98 -4.07 -13.24
C HIS A 244 -18.65 -3.38 -12.91
N MET A 245 -18.00 -2.87 -13.96
CA MET A 245 -16.71 -2.17 -13.85
C MET A 245 -16.80 -0.85 -13.09
N VAL A 246 -15.71 -0.41 -12.47
CA VAL A 246 -15.49 0.89 -11.81
C VAL A 246 -16.31 1.12 -10.52
N TRP A 247 -17.54 0.60 -10.46
CA TRP A 247 -18.48 0.78 -9.34
C TRP A 247 -18.43 -0.35 -8.31
N SER A 248 -17.74 -1.44 -8.63
CA SER A 248 -17.53 -2.58 -7.72
C SER A 248 -16.16 -2.45 -7.06
N SER A 249 -16.11 -2.58 -5.74
CA SER A 249 -14.92 -2.27 -4.96
C SER A 249 -14.65 -3.27 -3.83
N PHE A 250 -13.38 -3.40 -3.44
CA PHE A 250 -12.94 -4.12 -2.26
C PHE A 250 -11.95 -3.25 -1.49
N LYS A 251 -12.23 -3.05 -0.22
CA LYS A 251 -11.52 -2.13 0.65
C LYS A 251 -11.23 -2.82 1.97
N GLY A 252 -10.16 -2.39 2.62
CA GLY A 252 -9.90 -2.82 3.98
C GLY A 252 -8.81 -2.03 4.65
N TRP A 253 -8.85 -2.00 5.99
CA TRP A 253 -7.89 -1.28 6.81
C TRP A 253 -7.68 -1.95 8.16
N LYS A 254 -6.49 -1.75 8.73
CA LYS A 254 -6.18 -2.12 10.11
C LYS A 254 -6.80 -1.10 11.06
N VAL A 255 -7.50 -1.57 12.09
CA VAL A 255 -8.18 -0.70 13.07
C VAL A 255 -7.17 -0.10 14.04
N GLN A 256 -6.31 -0.93 14.66
CA GLN A 256 -5.24 -0.49 15.56
C GLN A 256 -4.00 -1.37 15.45
#